data_AF-A0A3N1NVF3-F1
#
_entry.id   AF-A0A3N1NVF3-F1
#
_cell.length_a   1.000
_cell.length_b   1.000
_cell.length_c   1.000
_cell.angle_alpha   90.00
_cell.angle_beta   90.00
_cell.angle_gamma   90.00
#
_symmetry.space_group_name_H-M   'P 1'
#
loop_
_entity.id
_entity.type
_entity.pdbx_description
1 polymer ?
#
loop_
_entity_poly.entity_id
_entity_poly.type
_entity_poly.pdbx_seq_one_letter_code
_entity_poly.pdbx_strand_id
1 'polypeptide(L)'
;MIAHSAKGLVIALVLGVLSGCALFQPDVSRNAWPEDIPPRSDFEALYAADERNQAVQSREEYLVWITRFYEGWKLYPQGWSDLVPDILAEVEDPDERAELEAELYEAGRFIASEWSKDAETRKVRTRQLSIWGNAMREAVTRGETREMIEQIARDVDRLKAQRLTYSDITPGRYYAEDEDDVFR
;
A
#
# COMPACT_ATOMS: atom_id res chain seq x y z
N MET A 1 37.75 -12.16 -49.02
CA MET A 1 37.12 -11.00 -48.36
C MET A 1 35.66 -11.33 -48.13
N ILE A 2 35.31 -11.81 -46.92
CA ILE A 2 33.94 -12.11 -46.54
C ILE A 2 33.42 -10.90 -45.77
N ALA A 3 32.74 -10.00 -46.48
CA ALA A 3 32.01 -8.89 -45.86
C ALA A 3 30.55 -9.32 -45.73
N HIS A 4 30.23 -10.10 -44.70
CA HIS A 4 28.86 -10.34 -44.28
C HIS A 4 28.56 -9.55 -43.01
N SER A 5 28.22 -8.29 -43.28
CA SER A 5 27.04 -7.62 -42.72
C SER A 5 26.93 -7.61 -41.20
N ALA A 6 27.73 -6.72 -40.59
CA ALA A 6 27.49 -6.14 -39.26
C ALA A 6 26.03 -5.64 -39.04
N LYS A 7 25.22 -5.53 -40.10
CA LYS A 7 23.79 -5.21 -40.06
C LYS A 7 22.93 -6.26 -39.35
N GLY A 8 23.31 -7.55 -39.39
CA GLY A 8 22.58 -8.62 -38.68
C GLY A 8 22.77 -8.56 -37.16
N LEU A 9 23.97 -8.16 -36.72
CA LEU A 9 24.31 -8.05 -35.29
C LEU A 9 23.58 -6.86 -34.62
N VAL A 10 23.39 -5.75 -35.35
CA VAL A 10 22.70 -4.56 -34.83
C VAL A 10 21.20 -4.81 -34.64
N ILE A 11 20.55 -5.58 -35.51
CA ILE A 11 19.12 -5.91 -35.39
C ILE A 11 18.85 -6.84 -34.20
N ALA A 12 19.74 -7.81 -33.94
CA ALA A 12 19.61 -8.70 -32.79
C ALA A 12 19.80 -7.97 -31.45
N LEU A 13 20.64 -6.92 -31.41
CA LEU A 13 20.89 -6.14 -30.20
C LEU A 13 19.73 -5.20 -29.84
N VAL A 14 18.99 -4.68 -30.82
CA VAL A 14 17.81 -3.82 -30.60
C VAL A 14 16.60 -4.62 -30.09
N LEU A 15 16.45 -5.90 -30.49
CA LEU A 15 15.38 -6.78 -29.99
C LEU A 15 15.59 -7.24 -28.54
N GLY A 16 16.83 -7.24 -28.03
CA GLY A 16 17.12 -7.63 -26.64
C GLY A 16 16.78 -6.55 -25.59
N VAL A 17 16.77 -5.27 -25.98
CA VAL A 17 16.56 -4.15 -25.04
C VAL A 17 15.08 -3.92 -24.73
N LEU A 18 14.16 -4.33 -25.61
CA LEU A 18 12.70 -4.14 -25.41
C LEU A 18 12.05 -5.20 -24.50
N SER A 19 12.69 -6.34 -24.27
CA SER A 19 12.15 -7.41 -23.41
C SER A 19 12.49 -7.25 -21.92
N GLY A 20 13.34 -6.29 -21.56
CA GLY A 20 13.79 -6.08 -20.18
C GLY A 20 12.69 -5.60 -19.21
N CYS A 21 11.60 -5.01 -19.73
CA CYS A 21 10.50 -4.53 -18.90
C CYS A 21 9.52 -5.64 -18.47
N ALA A 22 9.44 -6.75 -19.22
CA ALA A 22 8.49 -7.83 -18.94
C ALA A 22 8.96 -8.76 -17.80
N LEU A 23 10.26 -8.82 -17.52
CA LEU A 23 10.84 -9.73 -16.50
C LEU A 23 10.72 -9.23 -15.06
N PHE A 24 10.26 -7.99 -14.84
CA PHE A 24 10.19 -7.36 -13.51
C PHE A 24 8.77 -6.92 -13.11
N GLN A 25 7.74 -7.34 -13.84
CA GLN A 25 6.37 -7.09 -13.41
C GLN A 25 5.94 -8.16 -12.41
N PRO A 26 5.42 -7.77 -11.22
CA PRO A 26 4.80 -8.72 -10.30
C PRO A 26 3.69 -9.51 -11.02
N ASP A 27 3.68 -10.83 -10.88
CA ASP A 27 2.62 -11.67 -11.42
C ASP A 27 1.35 -11.43 -10.60
N VAL A 28 0.49 -10.54 -11.11
CA VAL A 28 -0.85 -10.29 -10.57
C VAL A 28 -1.92 -11.03 -11.36
N SER A 29 -1.60 -12.20 -11.91
CA SER A 29 -2.64 -13.08 -12.42
C SER A 29 -3.53 -13.56 -11.28
N ARG A 30 -4.75 -13.99 -11.60
CA ARG A 30 -5.69 -14.50 -10.61
C ARG A 30 -5.12 -15.69 -9.80
N ASN A 31 -4.25 -16.48 -10.42
CA ASN A 31 -3.63 -17.66 -9.82
C ASN A 31 -2.43 -17.32 -8.91
N ALA A 32 -1.92 -16.10 -9.00
CA ALA A 32 -0.78 -15.62 -8.22
C ALA A 32 -1.19 -14.58 -7.15
N TRP A 33 -2.50 -14.39 -6.92
CA TRP A 33 -2.99 -13.49 -5.88
C TRP A 33 -2.67 -14.05 -4.49
N PRO A 34 -2.10 -13.27 -3.56
CA PRO A 34 -1.77 -13.75 -2.22
C PRO A 34 -3.02 -14.19 -1.44
N GLU A 35 -2.90 -15.27 -0.67
CA GLU A 35 -4.03 -15.85 0.09
C GLU A 35 -4.31 -15.12 1.40
N ASP A 36 -3.34 -14.36 1.91
CA ASP A 36 -3.36 -13.65 3.20
C ASP A 36 -3.87 -12.20 3.10
N ILE A 37 -4.22 -11.74 1.90
CA ILE A 37 -4.76 -10.39 1.66
C ILE A 37 -6.22 -10.46 1.24
N PRO A 38 -7.01 -9.36 1.31
CA PRO A 38 -8.42 -9.41 0.94
C PRO A 38 -8.65 -9.92 -0.49
N PRO A 39 -9.80 -10.56 -0.75
CA PRO A 39 -10.09 -11.16 -2.04
C PRO A 39 -9.88 -10.18 -3.20
N ARG A 40 -9.18 -10.62 -4.25
CA ARG A 40 -8.98 -9.84 -5.48
C ARG A 40 -10.27 -9.22 -6.02
N SER A 41 -11.38 -9.98 -5.96
CA SER A 41 -12.70 -9.55 -6.44
C SER A 41 -13.18 -8.27 -5.79
N ASP A 42 -12.83 -8.02 -4.54
CA ASP A 42 -13.26 -6.85 -3.80
C ASP A 42 -12.60 -5.60 -4.39
N PHE A 43 -11.31 -5.67 -4.68
CA PHE A 43 -10.56 -4.59 -5.32
C PHE A 43 -10.94 -4.41 -6.80
N GLU A 44 -11.23 -5.50 -7.52
CA GLU A 44 -11.75 -5.42 -8.89
C GLU A 44 -13.09 -4.70 -8.95
N ALA A 45 -13.98 -4.96 -7.98
CA ALA A 45 -15.26 -4.26 -7.87
C ALA A 45 -15.08 -2.77 -7.56
N LEU A 46 -14.16 -2.42 -6.65
CA LEU A 46 -13.83 -1.03 -6.35
C LEU A 46 -13.27 -0.28 -7.57
N TYR A 47 -12.37 -0.92 -8.31
CA TYR A 47 -11.82 -0.35 -9.54
C TYR A 47 -12.91 -0.14 -10.61
N ALA A 48 -13.78 -1.13 -10.80
CA ALA A 48 -14.87 -1.07 -11.77
C ALA A 48 -15.88 0.07 -11.48
N ALA A 49 -16.00 0.48 -10.22
CA ALA A 49 -16.86 1.60 -9.80
C ALA A 49 -16.18 2.99 -9.91
N ASP A 50 -14.87 3.07 -10.14
CA ASP A 50 -14.11 4.33 -10.17
C ASP A 50 -13.71 4.74 -11.60
N GLU A 51 -14.64 5.38 -12.30
CA GLU A 51 -14.43 5.85 -13.68
C GLU A 51 -13.25 6.82 -13.81
N ARG A 52 -12.94 7.60 -12.77
CA ARG A 52 -11.83 8.55 -12.80
C ARG A 52 -10.51 7.83 -12.81
N ASN A 53 -10.36 6.80 -11.96
CA ASN A 53 -9.15 6.00 -11.94
C ASN A 53 -8.99 5.19 -13.22
N GLN A 54 -10.09 4.62 -13.75
CA GLN A 54 -10.09 3.90 -15.03
C GLN A 54 -9.62 4.74 -16.22
N ALA A 55 -9.79 6.06 -16.17
CA ALA A 55 -9.35 6.95 -17.23
C ALA A 55 -7.82 7.12 -17.31
N VAL A 56 -7.10 6.81 -16.24
CA VAL A 56 -5.65 7.10 -16.10
C VAL A 56 -4.79 5.91 -15.71
N GLN A 57 -5.38 4.84 -15.16
CA GLN A 57 -4.67 3.66 -14.68
C GLN A 57 -5.38 2.40 -15.15
N SER A 58 -4.65 1.38 -15.59
CA SER A 58 -5.24 0.07 -15.90
C SER A 58 -5.59 -0.71 -14.63
N ARG A 59 -6.49 -1.69 -14.75
CA ARG A 59 -6.86 -2.58 -13.64
C ARG A 59 -5.66 -3.37 -13.14
N GLU A 60 -4.85 -3.88 -14.06
CA GLU A 60 -3.66 -4.68 -13.73
C GLU A 60 -2.64 -3.85 -12.96
N GLU A 61 -2.40 -2.60 -13.36
CA GLU A 61 -1.53 -1.67 -12.61
C GLU A 61 -2.08 -1.37 -11.22
N TYR A 62 -3.38 -1.09 -11.10
CA TYR A 62 -4.03 -0.89 -9.81
C TYR A 62 -3.83 -2.09 -8.88
N LEU A 63 -4.06 -3.31 -9.38
CA LEU A 63 -3.92 -4.54 -8.60
C LEU A 63 -2.46 -4.84 -8.22
N VAL A 64 -1.48 -4.49 -9.06
CA VAL A 64 -0.05 -4.51 -8.67
C VAL A 64 0.21 -3.61 -7.47
N TRP A 65 -0.37 -2.41 -7.46
CA TRP A 65 -0.19 -1.51 -6.32
C TRP A 65 -0.91 -1.99 -5.07
N ILE A 66 -2.00 -2.76 -5.19
CA ILE A 66 -2.64 -3.42 -4.04
C ILE A 66 -1.70 -4.46 -3.44
N THR A 67 -1.12 -5.36 -4.24
CA THR A 67 -0.22 -6.38 -3.69
C THR A 67 1.01 -5.75 -3.04
N ARG A 68 1.58 -4.70 -3.65
CA ARG A 68 2.70 -3.94 -3.05
C ARG A 68 2.37 -3.25 -1.73
N PHE A 69 1.11 -2.87 -1.51
CA PHE A 69 0.71 -2.31 -0.22
C PHE A 69 0.79 -3.37 0.87
N TYR A 70 0.32 -4.59 0.59
CA TYR A 70 0.31 -5.68 1.56
C TYR A 70 1.66 -6.36 1.74
N GLU A 71 2.33 -6.72 0.65
CA GLU A 71 3.57 -7.50 0.65
C GLU A 71 4.84 -6.64 0.71
N GLY A 72 4.70 -5.32 0.56
CA GLY A 72 5.83 -4.44 0.34
C GLY A 72 6.42 -4.58 -1.07
N TRP A 73 7.54 -3.90 -1.30
CA TRP A 73 8.25 -3.86 -2.57
C TRP A 73 9.66 -3.27 -2.40
N LYS A 74 10.44 -3.21 -3.49
CA LYS A 74 11.86 -2.85 -3.46
C LYS A 74 12.20 -1.56 -2.67
N LEU A 75 11.33 -0.54 -2.69
CA LEU A 75 11.57 0.72 -1.98
C LEU A 75 11.03 0.72 -0.54
N TYR A 76 9.97 -0.05 -0.28
CA TYR A 76 9.34 -0.18 1.02
C TYR A 76 9.14 -1.68 1.27
N PRO A 77 10.17 -2.38 1.77
CA PRO A 77 10.20 -3.84 1.80
C PRO A 77 9.25 -4.46 2.82
N GLN A 78 8.78 -3.67 3.79
CA GLN A 78 7.74 -4.07 4.73
C GLN A 78 6.40 -3.53 4.27
N GLY A 79 5.43 -4.41 4.09
CA GLY A 79 4.06 -4.08 3.75
C GLY A 79 3.11 -4.15 4.96
N TRP A 80 1.82 -4.01 4.68
CA TRP A 80 0.77 -4.12 5.68
C TRP A 80 0.71 -5.51 6.33
N SER A 81 0.97 -6.58 5.56
CA SER A 81 1.00 -7.96 6.04
C SER A 81 2.18 -8.24 6.98
N ASP A 82 3.24 -7.42 6.97
CA ASP A 82 4.33 -7.51 7.96
C ASP A 82 3.99 -6.72 9.22
N LEU A 83 3.41 -5.52 9.04
CA LEU A 83 3.15 -4.58 10.13
C LEU A 83 2.05 -5.04 11.10
N VAL A 84 0.95 -5.60 10.57
CA VAL A 84 -0.20 -5.97 11.40
C VAL A 84 0.14 -7.10 12.39
N PRO A 85 0.78 -8.21 11.99
CA PRO A 85 1.18 -9.25 12.93
C PRO A 85 2.10 -8.74 14.05
N ASP A 86 3.05 -7.86 13.73
CA ASP A 86 3.96 -7.26 14.72
C ASP A 86 3.18 -6.43 15.77
N ILE A 87 2.16 -5.68 15.33
CA ILE A 87 1.30 -4.91 16.24
C ILE A 87 0.44 -5.84 17.11
N LEU A 88 -0.17 -6.87 16.52
CA LEU A 88 -1.07 -7.79 17.22
C LEU A 88 -0.34 -8.74 18.19
N ALA A 89 0.96 -8.98 17.97
CA ALA A 89 1.77 -9.82 18.85
C ALA A 89 1.87 -9.27 20.28
N GLU A 90 1.78 -7.94 20.43
CA GLU A 90 1.91 -7.22 21.70
C GLU A 90 0.58 -7.15 22.49
N VAL A 91 -0.51 -7.62 21.90
CA VAL A 91 -1.84 -7.63 22.52
C VAL A 91 -2.06 -8.97 23.20
N GLU A 92 -2.02 -9.02 24.53
CA GLU A 92 -2.11 -10.28 25.29
C GLU A 92 -3.51 -10.90 25.32
N ASP A 93 -4.55 -10.07 25.39
CA ASP A 93 -5.93 -10.52 25.47
C ASP A 93 -6.43 -11.02 24.10
N PRO A 94 -6.85 -12.29 23.97
CA PRO A 94 -7.25 -12.86 22.68
C PRO A 94 -8.52 -12.24 22.07
N ASP A 95 -9.47 -11.81 22.90
CA ASP A 95 -10.72 -11.22 22.41
C ASP A 95 -10.44 -9.80 21.89
N GLU A 96 -9.64 -9.02 22.63
CA GLU A 96 -9.15 -7.72 22.18
C GLU A 96 -8.30 -7.83 20.91
N ARG A 97 -7.42 -8.83 20.81
CA ARG A 97 -6.62 -9.07 19.61
C ARG A 97 -7.51 -9.32 18.39
N ALA A 98 -8.55 -10.14 18.53
CA ALA A 98 -9.47 -10.44 17.43
C ALA A 98 -10.28 -9.22 16.99
N GLU A 99 -10.70 -8.37 17.92
CA GLU A 99 -11.35 -7.09 17.60
C GLU A 99 -10.43 -6.16 16.80
N LEU A 100 -9.19 -5.97 17.28
CA LEU A 100 -8.20 -5.12 16.62
C LEU A 100 -7.80 -5.66 15.24
N GLU A 101 -7.69 -6.97 15.08
CA GLU A 101 -7.43 -7.62 13.80
C GLU A 101 -8.54 -7.28 12.77
N ALA A 102 -9.81 -7.32 13.18
CA ALA A 102 -10.93 -6.96 12.31
C ALA A 102 -10.91 -5.47 11.92
N GLU A 103 -10.58 -4.57 12.85
CA GLU A 103 -10.44 -3.14 12.57
C GLU A 103 -9.29 -2.85 11.59
N LEU A 104 -8.13 -3.47 11.82
CA LEU A 104 -6.97 -3.36 10.95
C LEU A 104 -7.21 -3.97 9.56
N TYR A 105 -8.01 -5.04 9.46
CA TYR A 105 -8.43 -5.62 8.20
C TYR A 105 -9.28 -4.64 7.36
N GLU A 106 -10.29 -4.01 7.96
CA GLU A 106 -11.13 -3.01 7.30
C GLU A 106 -10.34 -1.75 6.92
N ALA A 107 -9.47 -1.27 7.84
CA ALA A 107 -8.60 -0.13 7.58
C ALA A 107 -7.64 -0.42 6.43
N GLY A 108 -6.95 -1.56 6.48
CA GLY A 108 -6.02 -2.00 5.43
C GLY A 108 -6.69 -2.07 4.06
N ARG A 109 -7.89 -2.68 3.97
CA ARG A 109 -8.64 -2.77 2.70
C ARG A 109 -8.94 -1.40 2.10
N PHE A 110 -9.40 -0.46 2.92
CA PHE A 110 -9.67 0.89 2.45
C PHE A 110 -8.40 1.61 2.02
N ILE A 111 -7.37 1.59 2.87
CA ILE A 111 -6.11 2.28 2.63
C ILE A 111 -5.46 1.76 1.34
N ALA A 112 -5.41 0.43 1.16
CA ALA A 112 -4.95 -0.20 -0.06
C ALA A 112 -5.73 0.33 -1.27
N SER A 113 -7.07 0.27 -1.20
CA SER A 113 -7.93 0.67 -2.33
C SER A 113 -7.76 2.13 -2.74
N GLU A 114 -7.46 3.04 -1.82
CA GLU A 114 -7.25 4.45 -2.14
C GLU A 114 -5.80 4.74 -2.53
N TRP A 115 -4.81 4.17 -1.83
CA TRP A 115 -3.40 4.45 -2.08
C TRP A 115 -2.90 3.90 -3.42
N SER A 116 -3.47 2.78 -3.86
CA SER A 116 -3.09 2.08 -5.09
C SER A 116 -3.62 2.72 -6.38
N LYS A 117 -4.54 3.69 -6.26
CA LYS A 117 -4.99 4.52 -7.39
C LYS A 117 -3.86 5.40 -7.93
N ASP A 118 -4.05 5.92 -9.13
CA ASP A 118 -3.11 6.89 -9.70
C ASP A 118 -2.94 8.12 -8.79
N ALA A 119 -1.76 8.73 -8.83
CA ALA A 119 -1.42 9.87 -7.99
C ALA A 119 -2.36 11.08 -8.19
N GLU A 120 -2.94 11.24 -9.38
CA GLU A 120 -3.90 12.31 -9.69
C GLU A 120 -5.28 12.10 -9.07
N THR A 121 -5.65 10.85 -8.76
CA THR A 121 -7.01 10.48 -8.33
C THR A 121 -7.07 10.03 -6.87
N ARG A 122 -5.95 9.58 -6.30
CA ARG A 122 -5.89 9.02 -4.94
C ARG A 122 -6.12 10.03 -3.82
N LYS A 123 -6.79 9.57 -2.77
CA LYS A 123 -7.03 10.34 -1.53
C LYS A 123 -6.04 10.02 -0.41
N VAL A 124 -5.22 8.99 -0.57
CA VAL A 124 -4.18 8.58 0.39
C VAL A 124 -2.85 8.57 -0.35
N ARG A 125 -1.82 9.21 0.23
CA ARG A 125 -0.46 9.24 -0.35
C ARG A 125 0.51 8.48 0.53
N THR A 126 1.68 8.18 -0.01
CA THR A 126 2.76 7.47 0.71
C THR A 126 3.13 8.15 2.04
N ARG A 127 3.08 9.49 2.11
CA ARG A 127 3.31 10.23 3.35
C ARG A 127 2.35 9.79 4.48
N GLN A 128 1.06 9.60 4.17
CA GLN A 128 0.07 9.18 5.15
C GLN A 128 0.32 7.76 5.64
N LEU A 129 0.73 6.85 4.74
CA LEU A 129 1.16 5.50 5.15
C LEU A 129 2.32 5.56 6.14
N SER A 130 3.32 6.39 5.88
CA SER A 130 4.46 6.56 6.80
C SER A 130 4.04 7.14 8.15
N ILE A 131 3.12 8.12 8.17
CA ILE A 131 2.60 8.71 9.40
C ILE A 131 1.87 7.65 10.24
N TRP A 132 0.94 6.90 9.63
CA TRP A 132 0.21 5.85 10.33
C TRP A 132 1.13 4.71 10.80
N GLY A 133 2.05 4.26 9.96
CA GLY A 133 3.02 3.22 10.34
C GLY A 133 3.93 3.64 11.49
N ASN A 134 4.37 4.90 11.52
CA ASN A 134 5.14 5.44 12.65
C ASN A 134 4.29 5.54 13.91
N ALA A 135 3.06 6.06 13.80
CA ALA A 135 2.15 6.20 14.92
C ALA A 135 1.79 4.86 15.57
N MET A 136 1.53 3.81 14.77
CA MET A 136 1.26 2.47 15.32
C MET A 136 2.47 1.87 16.04
N ARG A 137 3.69 2.03 15.50
CA ARG A 137 4.92 1.56 16.17
C ARG A 137 5.18 2.29 17.50
N GLU A 138 4.91 3.59 17.53
CA GLU A 138 5.01 4.38 18.76
C GLU A 138 3.94 3.95 19.78
N ALA A 139 2.70 3.73 19.34
CA ALA A 139 1.61 3.27 20.20
C ALA A 139 1.89 1.92 20.85
N VAL A 140 2.49 0.99 20.10
CA VAL A 140 3.01 -0.28 20.65
C VAL A 140 4.00 -0.01 21.78
N THR A 141 4.97 0.88 21.56
CA THR A 141 5.99 1.23 22.56
C THR A 141 5.39 1.86 23.83
N ARG A 142 4.27 2.59 23.69
CA ARG A 142 3.58 3.28 24.79
C ARG A 142 2.48 2.47 25.47
N GLY A 143 2.11 1.30 24.93
CA GLY A 143 0.95 0.53 25.39
C GLY A 143 -0.40 1.21 25.06
N GLU A 144 -0.45 1.97 23.97
CA GLU A 144 -1.62 2.75 23.50
C GLU A 144 -2.17 2.20 22.16
N THR A 145 -1.86 0.93 21.85
CA THR A 145 -2.12 0.31 20.55
C THR A 145 -3.59 0.38 20.16
N ARG A 146 -4.50 0.08 21.09
CA ARG A 146 -5.94 0.11 20.84
C ARG A 146 -6.41 1.52 20.50
N GLU A 147 -6.10 2.51 21.33
CA GLU A 147 -6.51 3.89 21.10
C GLU A 147 -6.01 4.43 19.76
N MET A 148 -4.78 4.06 19.38
CA MET A 148 -4.18 4.43 18.11
C MET A 148 -4.89 3.80 16.91
N ILE A 149 -5.15 2.49 16.95
CA ILE A 149 -5.87 1.78 15.88
C ILE A 149 -7.27 2.39 15.71
N GLU A 150 -8.00 2.60 16.81
CA GLU A 150 -9.32 3.22 16.74
C GLU A 150 -9.25 4.65 16.17
N GLN A 151 -8.21 5.42 16.51
CA GLN A 151 -8.02 6.76 15.95
C GLN A 151 -7.77 6.72 14.44
N ILE A 152 -6.92 5.80 13.97
CA ILE A 152 -6.66 5.60 12.55
C ILE A 152 -7.94 5.14 11.83
N ALA A 153 -8.69 4.20 12.41
CA ALA A 153 -9.96 3.73 11.86
C ALA A 153 -10.98 4.89 11.73
N ARG A 154 -11.10 5.75 12.75
CA ARG A 154 -11.94 6.96 12.70
C ARG A 154 -11.49 7.92 11.60
N ASP A 155 -10.19 8.12 11.40
CA ASP A 155 -9.67 8.98 10.35
C ASP A 155 -9.89 8.40 8.96
N VAL A 156 -9.73 7.09 8.79
CA VAL A 156 -10.09 6.34 7.59
C VAL A 156 -11.57 6.54 7.24
N ASP A 157 -12.47 6.42 8.21
CA ASP A 157 -13.90 6.66 7.98
C ASP A 157 -14.22 8.12 7.64
N ARG A 158 -13.48 9.07 8.20
CA ARG A 158 -13.62 10.48 7.84
C ARG A 158 -13.06 10.78 6.45
N LEU A 159 -12.00 10.10 6.01
CA LEU A 159 -11.50 10.16 4.63
C LEU A 159 -12.52 9.57 3.65
N LYS A 160 -13.12 8.42 3.96
CA LYS A 160 -14.25 7.84 3.18
C LYS A 160 -15.39 8.84 3.03
N ALA A 161 -15.79 9.45 4.15
CA ALA A 161 -16.88 10.43 4.21
C ALA A 161 -16.52 11.83 3.68
N GLN A 162 -15.29 12.03 3.18
CA GLN A 162 -14.77 13.33 2.71
C GLN A 162 -14.86 14.44 3.77
N ARG A 163 -14.81 14.07 5.05
CA ARG A 163 -14.74 14.98 6.20
C ARG A 163 -13.30 15.30 6.61
N LEU A 164 -12.35 14.50 6.13
CA LEU A 164 -10.92 14.78 6.16
C LEU A 164 -10.36 14.68 4.74
N THR A 165 -9.23 15.35 4.56
CA THR A 165 -8.33 15.25 3.42
C THR A 165 -7.01 14.67 3.89
N TYR A 166 -6.16 14.20 2.96
CA TYR A 166 -4.84 13.69 3.33
C TYR A 166 -3.97 14.74 4.04
N SER A 167 -4.20 16.05 3.80
CA SER A 167 -3.45 17.13 4.47
C SER A 167 -3.78 17.26 5.95
N ASP A 168 -4.93 16.74 6.39
CA ASP A 168 -5.30 16.73 7.81
C ASP A 168 -4.61 15.60 8.59
N ILE A 169 -4.00 14.64 7.88
CA ILE A 169 -3.24 13.53 8.45
C ILE A 169 -1.78 13.97 8.57
N THR A 170 -1.44 14.53 9.73
CA THR A 170 -0.10 15.02 10.10
C THR A 170 0.47 14.21 11.28
N PRO A 171 1.79 14.19 11.51
CA PRO A 171 2.38 13.54 12.69
C PRO A 171 1.76 14.03 14.01
N GLY A 172 1.65 15.37 14.15
CA GLY A 172 1.02 16.06 15.28
C GLY A 172 -0.41 15.64 15.64
N ARG A 173 -1.10 14.93 14.74
CA ARG A 173 -2.44 14.39 14.97
C ARG A 173 -2.43 13.17 15.90
N TYR A 174 -1.36 12.38 15.86
CA TYR A 174 -1.24 11.11 16.59
C TYR A 174 -0.35 11.25 17.81
N TYR A 175 0.78 11.94 17.65
CA TYR A 175 1.69 12.27 18.73
C TYR A 175 2.14 13.72 18.59
N ALA A 176 2.30 14.43 19.71
CA ALA A 176 2.88 15.76 19.69
C ALA A 176 4.24 15.72 18.99
N GLU A 177 4.55 16.74 18.19
CA GLU A 177 5.88 16.85 17.60
C GLU A 177 6.87 17.07 18.74
N ASP A 178 7.76 16.10 18.98
CA ASP A 178 8.90 16.32 19.86
C ASP A 178 9.81 17.35 19.19
N GLU A 179 10.11 18.46 19.90
CA GLU A 179 10.96 19.53 19.39
C GLU A 179 12.37 19.04 19.01
N ASP A 180 12.77 17.87 19.53
CA ASP A 180 14.07 17.22 19.37
C ASP A 180 14.15 16.17 18.23
N ASP A 181 13.10 15.97 17.43
CA ASP A 181 13.19 15.05 16.28
C ASP A 181 14.11 15.61 15.17
N VAL A 182 15.32 15.05 15.11
CA VAL A 182 16.43 15.46 14.24
C VAL A 182 16.24 15.02 12.79
N PHE A 183 15.24 14.19 12.48
CA PHE A 183 15.01 13.62 11.14
C PHE A 183 13.92 14.33 10.32
N ARG A 184 13.72 15.63 10.56
CA ARG A 184 13.00 16.50 9.62
C ARG A 184 13.62 16.51 8.22
#